data_AF-I4BFD7-F1
#
_entry.id   AF-I4BFD7-F1
#
_cell.length_a   1.000
_cell.length_b   1.000
_cell.length_c   1.000
_cell.angle_alpha   90.00
_cell.angle_beta   90.00
_cell.angle_gamma   90.00
#
_symmetry.space_group_name_H-M   'P 1'
#
loop_
_entity.id
_entity.type
_entity.pdbx_description
1 polymer ?
#
loop_
_entity_poly.entity_id
_entity_poly.type
_entity_poly.pdbx_seq_one_letter_code
_entity_poly.pdbx_strand_id
1 'polypeptide(L)'
;MLLLTRLVGHTVCGPDGRAVGLVADLTVSLGEHSGRTVVDRLLVRRRGAPDLLVPWSAVGSFARDVFRLSADPAGFAIASLTGALDRDELLLKRDVLDTQIVDIRDQRLARVADVVLARTPDGHLQLVGVEVGFGAVLRRLGLTRWAMRGRDDAVAWSDLHLTSERGHSVQLETPRSAVHLLDARALAVLVSRLDTESATELLTARGPAMAADIVRVSHPVVGERVLRALPDATAAQIVAAMPAEHARHWRRRLSSAPAWRGRRFLRSRVWPRRRHRPRTEAGA
;
A
#
# COMPACT_ATOMS: atom_id res chain seq x y z
N MET A 1 8.86 14.83 -15.06
CA MET A 1 8.47 13.85 -14.01
C MET A 1 9.72 13.46 -13.25
N LEU A 2 9.57 13.11 -11.97
CA LEU A 2 10.62 12.71 -11.05
C LEU A 2 10.31 11.28 -10.56
N LEU A 3 11.34 10.52 -10.22
CA LEU A 3 11.20 9.17 -9.68
C LEU A 3 11.61 9.18 -8.22
N LEU A 4 10.87 8.46 -7.37
CA LEU A 4 11.18 8.39 -5.94
C LEU A 4 12.58 7.85 -5.67
N THR A 5 13.03 6.83 -6.42
CA THR A 5 14.39 6.28 -6.24
C THR A 5 15.49 7.31 -6.52
N ARG A 6 15.20 8.33 -7.34
CA ARG A 6 16.09 9.45 -7.60
C ARG A 6 15.95 10.59 -6.60
N LEU A 7 15.04 10.54 -5.65
CA LEU A 7 14.93 11.56 -4.58
C LEU A 7 15.47 11.03 -3.25
N VAL A 8 15.29 9.73 -3.01
CA VAL A 8 15.85 9.05 -1.83
C VAL A 8 17.38 9.11 -1.87
N GLY A 9 18.00 9.32 -0.71
CA GLY A 9 19.45 9.45 -0.55
C GLY A 9 19.99 10.86 -0.81
N HIS A 10 19.15 11.80 -1.23
CA HIS A 10 19.55 13.19 -1.45
C HIS A 10 19.82 13.92 -0.14
N THR A 11 20.74 14.88 -0.18
CA THR A 11 21.11 15.67 1.00
C THR A 11 19.99 16.64 1.35
N VAL A 12 19.70 16.73 2.65
CA VAL A 12 18.83 17.75 3.22
C VAL A 12 19.71 18.74 3.99
N CYS A 13 19.62 20.02 3.65
CA CYS A 13 20.32 21.10 4.31
C CYS A 13 19.36 21.96 5.12
N GLY A 14 19.83 22.46 6.26
CA GLY A 14 19.12 23.45 7.07
C GLY A 14 19.09 24.82 6.41
N PRO A 15 18.39 25.79 7.03
CA PRO A 15 18.35 27.17 6.55
C PRO A 15 19.73 27.84 6.60
N ASP A 16 20.62 27.37 7.49
CA ASP A 16 22.02 27.78 7.61
C ASP A 16 22.94 27.17 6.53
N GLY A 17 22.39 26.34 5.63
CA GLY A 17 23.13 25.64 4.59
C GLY A 17 23.89 24.39 5.06
N ARG A 18 23.89 24.07 6.36
CA ARG A 18 24.56 22.88 6.88
C ARG A 18 23.77 21.62 6.55
N ALA A 19 24.47 20.52 6.29
CA ALA A 19 23.84 19.23 6.06
C ALA A 19 23.19 18.70 7.34
N VAL A 20 21.89 18.39 7.25
CA VAL A 20 21.08 17.86 8.35
C VAL A 20 21.01 16.35 8.29
N GLY A 21 20.89 15.78 7.09
CA GLY A 21 20.75 14.35 6.88
C GLY A 21 20.46 14.00 5.42
N LEU A 22 19.93 12.80 5.20
CA LEU A 22 19.58 12.30 3.87
C LEU A 22 18.08 11.98 3.80
N VAL A 23 17.45 12.22 2.65
CA VAL A 23 16.08 11.80 2.40
C VAL A 23 16.01 10.27 2.48
N ALA A 24 15.24 9.75 3.44
CA ALA A 24 15.03 8.32 3.61
C ALA A 24 13.78 7.86 2.87
N ASP A 25 12.73 8.68 2.88
CA ASP A 25 11.42 8.42 2.30
C ASP A 25 10.60 9.72 2.16
N LEU A 26 9.48 9.65 1.46
CA LEU A 26 8.48 10.71 1.30
C LEU A 26 7.12 10.18 1.74
N THR A 27 6.29 11.03 2.35
CA THR A 27 4.93 10.65 2.75
C THR A 27 3.87 11.30 1.89
N VAL A 28 2.71 10.64 1.77
CA VAL A 28 1.49 11.20 1.19
C VAL A 28 0.31 10.90 2.09
N SER A 29 -0.63 11.82 2.23
CA SER A 29 -1.94 11.56 2.86
C SER A 29 -2.97 11.26 1.77
N LEU A 30 -3.77 10.21 1.98
CA LEU A 30 -4.88 9.85 1.08
C LEU A 30 -6.22 10.46 1.50
N GLY A 31 -6.31 11.06 2.70
CA GLY A 31 -7.52 11.66 3.24
C GLY A 31 -7.86 13.06 2.72
N GLU A 32 -6.95 13.76 2.04
CA GLU A 32 -7.17 15.17 1.65
C GLU A 32 -8.08 15.39 0.41
N HIS A 33 -8.78 16.53 0.44
CA HIS A 33 -10.01 16.84 -0.30
C HIS A 33 -9.84 17.25 -1.77
N SER A 34 -8.61 17.29 -2.28
CA SER A 34 -8.27 18.03 -3.50
C SER A 34 -8.25 17.18 -4.78
N GLY A 35 -8.46 15.86 -4.66
CA GLY A 35 -8.31 14.92 -5.78
C GLY A 35 -6.87 14.78 -6.31
N ARG A 36 -5.92 15.49 -5.70
CA ARG A 36 -4.48 15.42 -5.98
C ARG A 36 -3.77 14.89 -4.74
N THR A 37 -3.13 13.74 -4.87
CA THR A 37 -2.27 13.20 -3.83
C THR A 37 -0.90 13.88 -3.96
N VAL A 38 -0.53 14.72 -3.02
CA VAL A 38 0.77 15.41 -2.99
C VAL A 38 1.64 14.88 -1.85
N VAL A 39 2.95 15.07 -1.97
CA VAL A 39 3.89 14.77 -0.90
C VAL A 39 3.62 15.70 0.27
N ASP A 40 3.31 15.10 1.42
CA ASP A 40 2.98 15.79 2.67
C ASP A 40 4.24 16.07 3.49
N ARG A 41 5.15 15.08 3.63
CA ARG A 41 6.36 15.21 4.45
C ARG A 41 7.57 14.49 3.86
N LEU A 42 8.75 14.92 4.28
CA LEU A 42 10.04 14.28 4.02
C LEU A 42 10.50 13.56 5.28
N LEU A 43 10.76 12.27 5.18
CA LEU A 43 11.48 11.54 6.22
C LEU A 43 12.98 11.72 5.99
N VAL A 44 13.67 12.32 6.96
CA VAL A 44 15.11 12.57 6.91
C VAL A 44 15.83 11.68 7.92
N ARG A 45 16.70 10.80 7.41
CA ARG A 45 17.57 9.96 8.24
C ARG A 45 18.81 10.74 8.63
N ARG A 46 19.10 10.77 9.93
CA ARG A 46 20.30 11.41 10.49
C ARG A 46 21.24 10.36 11.08
N ARG A 47 22.53 10.68 11.13
CA ARG A 47 23.55 9.83 11.79
C ARG A 47 23.72 10.30 13.23
N GLY A 48 23.55 9.40 14.19
CA GLY A 48 23.75 9.69 15.62
C GLY A 48 22.72 10.64 16.24
N ALA A 49 21.60 10.91 15.55
CA ALA A 49 20.52 11.76 16.02
C ALA A 49 19.15 11.15 15.61
N PRO A 50 18.04 11.53 16.27
CA PRO A 50 16.70 11.06 15.89
C PRO A 50 16.36 11.36 14.43
N ASP A 51 15.49 10.60 13.80
CA ASP A 51 14.99 10.96 12.46
C ASP A 51 14.16 12.24 12.51
N LEU A 52 14.00 12.90 11.36
CA LEU A 52 13.09 14.03 11.21
C LEU A 52 11.94 13.67 10.28
N LEU A 53 10.73 14.13 10.59
CA LEU A 53 9.60 14.09 9.68
C LEU A 53 9.18 15.54 9.37
N VAL A 54 9.69 16.05 8.26
CA VAL A 54 9.62 17.48 7.91
C VAL A 54 8.42 17.72 7.00
N PRO A 55 7.45 18.57 7.35
CA PRO A 55 6.34 18.89 6.46
C PRO A 55 6.84 19.58 5.20
N TRP A 56 6.16 19.34 4.06
CA TRP A 56 6.55 19.90 2.77
C TRP A 56 6.58 21.43 2.78
N SER A 57 5.72 22.06 3.60
CA SER A 57 5.71 23.51 3.82
C SER A 57 7.02 24.07 4.41
N ALA A 58 7.82 23.24 5.10
CA ALA A 58 9.13 23.60 5.61
C ALA A 58 10.27 23.34 4.61
N VAL A 59 9.97 22.87 3.39
CA VAL A 59 10.92 22.72 2.29
C VAL A 59 10.92 24.00 1.47
N GLY A 60 11.94 24.84 1.64
CA GLY A 60 12.05 26.11 0.94
C GLY A 60 12.44 25.96 -0.53
N SER A 61 13.28 24.98 -0.88
CA SER A 61 13.59 24.66 -2.27
C SER A 61 14.13 23.25 -2.45
N PHE A 62 13.96 22.74 -3.66
CA PHE A 62 14.62 21.53 -4.16
C PHE A 62 15.29 21.85 -5.50
N ALA A 63 16.62 21.81 -5.52
CA ALA A 63 17.45 22.11 -6.68
C ALA A 63 18.80 21.38 -6.59
N ARG A 64 19.35 20.99 -7.75
CA ARG A 64 20.66 20.31 -7.84
C ARG A 64 20.81 19.15 -6.86
N ASP A 65 19.77 18.33 -6.76
CA ASP A 65 19.76 17.14 -5.93
C ASP A 65 19.91 17.41 -4.41
N VAL A 66 19.58 18.63 -3.96
CA VAL A 66 19.59 19.03 -2.55
C VAL A 66 18.24 19.63 -2.15
N PHE A 67 17.70 19.17 -1.03
CA PHE A 67 16.54 19.77 -0.38
C PHE A 67 17.01 20.79 0.66
N ARG A 68 16.53 22.02 0.58
CA ARG A 68 16.84 23.08 1.56
C ARG A 68 15.61 23.38 2.40
N LEU A 69 15.76 23.27 3.71
CA LEU A 69 14.73 23.61 4.67
C LEU A 69 14.66 25.13 4.89
N SER A 70 13.45 25.65 5.06
CA SER A 70 13.20 27.05 5.42
C SER A 70 13.09 27.26 6.93
N ALA A 71 12.90 26.19 7.70
CA ALA A 71 12.72 26.20 9.15
C ALA A 71 13.79 25.37 9.87
N ASP A 72 13.92 25.58 11.18
CA ASP A 72 14.86 24.83 12.02
C ASP A 72 14.49 23.33 12.06
N PRO A 73 15.39 22.43 11.62
CA PRO A 73 15.15 20.98 11.63
C PRO A 73 14.87 20.40 13.02
N ALA A 74 15.29 21.04 14.11
CA ALA A 74 15.11 20.51 15.46
C ALA A 74 13.63 20.31 15.84
N GLY A 75 12.74 21.18 15.33
CA GLY A 75 11.30 21.13 15.60
C GLY A 75 10.57 19.94 14.95
N PHE A 76 11.24 19.20 14.06
CA PHE A 76 10.65 18.09 13.30
C PHE A 76 11.17 16.72 13.75
N ALA A 77 11.90 16.66 14.86
CA ALA A 77 12.47 15.42 15.36
C ALA A 77 11.40 14.45 15.88
N ILE A 78 11.47 13.20 15.42
CA ILE A 78 10.54 12.16 15.82
C ILE A 78 11.23 11.12 16.70
N ALA A 79 10.55 10.68 17.76
CA ALA A 79 11.02 9.59 18.60
C ALA A 79 10.77 8.21 17.95
N SER A 80 9.68 8.09 17.18
CA SER A 80 9.29 6.86 16.48
C SER A 80 8.51 7.19 15.22
N LEU A 81 8.89 6.56 14.10
CA LEU A 81 8.22 6.73 12.81
C LEU A 81 6.77 6.25 12.84
N THR A 82 6.50 5.10 13.48
CA THR A 82 5.15 4.55 13.52
C THR A 82 4.17 5.43 14.31
N GLY A 83 4.65 6.14 15.34
CA GLY A 83 3.81 7.04 16.13
C GLY A 83 3.65 8.44 15.54
N ALA A 84 4.49 8.81 14.57
CA ALA A 84 4.49 10.13 13.94
C ALA A 84 3.68 10.19 12.64
N LEU A 85 3.35 9.04 12.04
CA LEU A 85 2.54 8.97 10.83
C LEU A 85 1.05 8.98 11.18
N ASP A 86 0.27 9.75 10.42
CA ASP A 86 -1.19 9.74 10.56
C ASP A 86 -1.80 8.43 10.05
N ARG A 87 -3.09 8.20 10.34
CA ARG A 87 -3.76 6.94 9.98
C ARG A 87 -3.83 6.73 8.47
N ASP A 88 -4.08 7.80 7.73
CA ASP A 88 -4.24 7.83 6.28
C ASP A 88 -2.95 8.19 5.52
N GLU A 89 -1.83 8.26 6.25
CA GLU A 89 -0.53 8.64 5.69
C GLU A 89 0.28 7.41 5.27
N LEU A 90 0.86 7.45 4.07
CA LEU A 90 1.67 6.37 3.50
C LEU A 90 3.11 6.84 3.27
N LEU A 91 4.06 5.95 3.50
CA LEU A 91 5.46 6.14 3.12
C LEU A 91 5.68 5.52 1.74
N LEU A 92 6.06 6.33 0.76
CA LEU A 92 6.11 5.88 -0.64
C LEU A 92 7.14 4.78 -0.86
N LYS A 93 8.31 4.85 -0.24
CA LYS A 93 9.34 3.82 -0.41
C LYS A 93 8.99 2.56 0.37
N ARG A 94 8.47 2.69 1.60
CA ARG A 94 8.11 1.52 2.43
C ARG A 94 6.86 0.80 1.90
N ASP A 95 5.81 1.55 1.58
CA ASP A 95 4.47 1.02 1.35
C ASP A 95 4.13 0.84 -0.13
N VAL A 96 4.90 1.45 -1.06
CA VAL A 96 4.61 1.43 -2.51
C VAL A 96 5.78 0.87 -3.33
N LEU A 97 7.01 1.32 -3.11
CA LEU A 97 8.16 0.86 -3.90
C LEU A 97 8.43 -0.64 -3.68
N ASP A 98 8.76 -1.36 -4.76
CA ASP A 98 9.06 -2.80 -4.74
C ASP A 98 7.93 -3.68 -4.17
N THR A 99 6.71 -3.16 -4.01
CA THR A 99 5.53 -3.91 -3.58
C THR A 99 4.71 -4.41 -4.77
N GLN A 100 3.82 -5.36 -4.51
CA GLN A 100 2.83 -5.77 -5.49
C GLN A 100 1.65 -4.81 -5.48
N ILE A 101 1.08 -4.60 -6.66
CA ILE A 101 -0.12 -3.80 -6.87
C ILE A 101 -1.04 -4.52 -7.84
N VAL A 102 -2.35 -4.30 -7.68
CA VAL A 102 -3.33 -4.70 -8.67
C VAL A 102 -3.61 -3.49 -9.57
N ASP A 103 -3.27 -3.61 -10.84
CA ASP A 103 -3.65 -2.69 -11.90
C ASP A 103 -5.12 -2.97 -12.24
N ILE A 104 -5.97 -2.02 -11.88
CA ILE A 104 -7.42 -2.14 -11.97
C ILE A 104 -7.87 -2.09 -13.42
N ARG A 105 -7.26 -1.19 -14.20
CA ARG A 105 -7.62 -0.92 -15.60
C ARG A 105 -7.26 -2.11 -16.50
N ASP A 106 -6.00 -2.55 -16.43
CA ASP A 106 -5.51 -3.65 -17.27
C ASP A 106 -5.79 -5.01 -16.64
N GLN A 107 -6.45 -5.02 -15.47
CA GLN A 107 -6.76 -6.21 -14.71
C GLN A 107 -5.52 -7.10 -14.67
N ARG A 108 -4.40 -6.65 -14.09
CA ARG A 108 -3.19 -7.47 -13.85
C ARG A 108 -2.58 -7.27 -12.45
N LEU A 109 -1.85 -8.27 -11.95
CA LEU A 109 -0.96 -8.08 -10.81
C LEU A 109 0.39 -7.62 -11.36
N ALA A 110 0.93 -6.55 -10.80
CA ALA A 110 2.23 -6.03 -11.18
C ALA A 110 3.08 -5.73 -9.94
N ARG A 111 4.38 -5.59 -10.15
CA ARG A 111 5.31 -5.13 -9.10
C ARG A 111 5.74 -3.72 -9.43
N VAL A 112 5.67 -2.84 -8.42
CA VAL A 112 6.13 -1.46 -8.54
C VAL A 112 7.65 -1.45 -8.68
N ALA A 113 8.11 -0.88 -9.77
CA ALA A 113 9.51 -0.62 -10.05
C ALA A 113 9.96 0.71 -9.46
N ASP A 114 9.11 1.74 -9.58
CA ASP A 114 9.36 3.08 -9.07
C ASP A 114 8.06 3.85 -8.86
N VAL A 115 8.13 4.91 -8.07
CA VAL A 115 7.01 5.83 -7.86
C VAL A 115 7.23 7.10 -8.67
N VAL A 116 6.23 7.47 -9.48
CA VAL A 116 6.30 8.60 -10.38
C VAL A 116 5.67 9.83 -9.72
N LEU A 117 6.45 10.90 -9.68
CA LEU A 117 6.08 12.20 -9.12
C LEU A 117 6.10 13.26 -10.21
N ALA A 118 5.15 14.19 -10.20
CA ALA A 118 5.15 15.37 -11.05
C ALA A 118 5.33 16.61 -10.19
N ARG A 119 6.16 17.57 -10.65
CA ARG A 119 6.24 18.87 -9.98
C ARG A 119 5.04 19.70 -10.39
N THR A 120 4.28 20.20 -9.43
CA THR A 120 3.18 21.13 -9.69
C THR A 120 3.73 22.54 -9.95
N PRO A 121 2.95 23.45 -10.58
CA PRO A 121 3.34 24.85 -10.74
C PRO A 121 3.72 25.53 -9.42
N ASP A 122 3.05 25.15 -8.33
CA ASP A 122 3.27 25.68 -6.98
C ASP A 122 4.49 25.05 -6.28
N GLY A 123 5.27 24.22 -6.99
CA GLY A 123 6.52 23.65 -6.49
C GLY A 123 6.37 22.35 -5.68
N HIS A 124 5.14 21.90 -5.42
CA HIS A 124 4.86 20.63 -4.74
C HIS A 124 5.18 19.42 -5.63
N LEU A 125 5.34 18.26 -5.01
CA LEU A 125 5.42 16.98 -5.72
C LEU A 125 4.07 16.26 -5.63
N GLN A 126 3.45 16.05 -6.78
CA GLN A 126 2.22 15.28 -6.90
C GLN A 126 2.54 13.83 -7.25
N LEU A 127 1.95 12.90 -6.52
CA LEU A 127 1.90 11.48 -6.87
C LEU A 127 0.95 11.27 -8.03
N VAL A 128 1.51 10.87 -9.18
CA VAL A 128 0.72 10.67 -10.41
C VAL A 128 0.52 9.19 -10.73
N GLY A 129 1.42 8.32 -10.27
CA GLY A 129 1.37 6.90 -10.57
C GLY A 129 2.66 6.17 -10.20
N VAL A 130 2.79 4.97 -10.74
CA VAL A 130 3.92 4.09 -10.51
C VAL A 130 4.42 3.53 -11.83
N GLU A 131 5.73 3.34 -11.93
CA GLU A 131 6.29 2.45 -12.94
C GLU A 131 6.10 1.00 -12.47
N VAL A 132 5.61 0.14 -13.35
CA VAL A 132 5.39 -1.28 -13.12
C VAL A 132 6.25 -2.11 -14.06
N GLY A 133 6.65 -3.29 -13.59
CA GLY A 133 7.20 -4.33 -14.46
C GLY A 133 8.60 -4.79 -14.09
N PHE A 134 8.96 -5.94 -14.65
CA PHE A 134 10.27 -6.58 -14.47
C PHE A 134 11.39 -5.82 -15.19
N GLY A 135 11.06 -4.86 -16.07
CA GLY A 135 12.00 -4.04 -16.80
C GLY A 135 12.99 -3.31 -15.88
N ALA A 136 12.55 -2.81 -14.72
CA ALA A 136 13.46 -2.15 -13.78
C ALA A 136 14.46 -3.11 -13.11
N VAL A 137 14.03 -4.33 -12.78
CA VAL A 137 14.93 -5.39 -12.28
C VAL A 137 15.91 -5.81 -13.37
N LEU A 138 15.44 -6.00 -14.60
CA LEU A 138 16.27 -6.34 -15.76
C LEU A 138 17.26 -5.22 -16.12
N ARG A 139 16.87 -3.94 -15.97
CA ARG A 139 17.76 -2.77 -16.10
C ARG A 139 18.83 -2.75 -15.01
N ARG A 140 18.47 -3.05 -13.75
CA ARG A 140 19.43 -3.18 -12.62
C ARG A 140 20.42 -4.33 -12.81
N LEU A 141 20.05 -5.36 -13.58
CA LEU A 141 20.90 -6.51 -13.93
C LEU A 141 21.66 -6.34 -15.26
N GLY A 142 21.58 -5.18 -15.93
CA GLY A 142 22.28 -4.91 -17.19
C GLY A 142 21.68 -5.56 -18.44
N LEU A 143 20.46 -6.10 -18.36
CA LEU A 143 19.76 -6.80 -19.45
C LEU A 143 18.85 -5.87 -20.26
N THR A 144 19.39 -4.73 -20.71
CA THR A 144 18.66 -3.66 -21.43
C THR A 144 17.96 -4.13 -22.71
N ARG A 145 18.51 -5.13 -23.41
CA ARG A 145 17.91 -5.70 -24.65
C ARG A 145 16.55 -6.37 -24.42
N TRP A 146 16.25 -6.81 -23.20
CA TRP A 146 14.99 -7.49 -22.88
C TRP A 146 13.97 -6.54 -22.21
N ALA A 147 14.41 -5.36 -21.78
CA ALA A 147 13.55 -4.31 -21.21
C ALA A 147 12.72 -3.56 -22.26
N MET A 148 13.06 -3.65 -23.55
CA MET A 148 12.48 -2.84 -24.63
C MET A 148 11.11 -3.33 -25.16
N ARG A 149 10.50 -4.37 -24.58
CA ARG A 149 9.22 -4.95 -25.06
C ARG A 149 7.96 -4.53 -24.27
N GLY A 150 8.09 -3.79 -23.16
CA GLY A 150 6.96 -3.30 -22.39
C GLY A 150 6.60 -1.86 -22.79
N ARG A 151 5.73 -1.67 -23.78
CA ARG A 151 5.01 -0.39 -23.93
C ARG A 151 3.85 -0.44 -22.93
N ASP A 152 3.78 0.55 -22.04
CA ASP A 152 2.87 0.73 -20.89
C ASP A 152 3.28 0.06 -19.57
N ASP A 153 4.47 0.44 -19.10
CA ASP A 153 5.02 0.19 -17.76
C ASP A 153 4.62 1.29 -16.75
N ALA A 154 3.56 2.08 -16.99
CA ALA A 154 3.10 3.12 -16.05
C ALA A 154 1.62 2.94 -15.71
N VAL A 155 1.30 2.89 -14.42
CA VAL A 155 -0.07 2.80 -13.91
C VAL A 155 -0.39 4.07 -13.13
N ALA A 156 -1.49 4.73 -13.46
CA ALA A 156 -1.94 5.93 -12.76
C ALA A 156 -2.28 5.59 -11.30
N TRP A 157 -2.01 6.53 -10.38
CA TRP A 157 -2.27 6.31 -8.96
C TRP A 157 -3.76 6.03 -8.66
N SER A 158 -4.64 6.64 -9.44
CA SER A 158 -6.09 6.40 -9.37
C SER A 158 -6.53 5.02 -9.84
N ASP A 159 -5.68 4.31 -10.58
CA ASP A 159 -6.05 3.08 -11.31
C ASP A 159 -5.37 1.84 -10.70
N LEU A 160 -4.82 1.97 -9.48
CA LEU A 160 -4.15 0.88 -8.79
C LEU A 160 -4.68 0.66 -7.37
N HIS A 161 -4.50 -0.57 -6.91
CA HIS A 161 -4.73 -0.97 -5.54
C HIS A 161 -3.44 -1.55 -4.95
N LEU A 162 -3.02 -1.06 -3.79
CA LEU A 162 -1.83 -1.50 -3.08
C LEU A 162 -2.11 -2.82 -2.35
N THR A 163 -1.15 -3.75 -2.43
CA THR A 163 -1.22 -5.01 -1.66
C THR A 163 -0.30 -5.01 -0.45
N SER A 164 0.39 -3.90 -0.16
CA SER A 164 1.09 -3.74 1.12
C SER A 164 0.05 -3.64 2.25
N GLU A 165 0.35 -4.19 3.42
CA GLU A 165 -0.58 -4.20 4.57
C GLU A 165 -1.13 -2.80 4.84
N ARG A 166 -0.25 -1.81 5.04
CA ARG A 166 -0.66 -0.43 5.27
C ARG A 166 -1.34 0.20 4.05
N GLY A 167 -0.81 -0.01 2.85
CA GLY A 167 -1.38 0.56 1.63
C GLY A 167 -2.82 0.09 1.40
N HIS A 168 -3.06 -1.20 1.60
CA HIS A 168 -4.37 -1.82 1.52
C HIS A 168 -5.34 -1.23 2.55
N SER A 169 -4.97 -1.22 3.83
CA SER A 169 -5.83 -0.70 4.90
C SER A 169 -6.16 0.78 4.67
N VAL A 170 -5.17 1.61 4.35
CA VAL A 170 -5.40 3.05 4.09
C VAL A 170 -6.33 3.25 2.90
N GLN A 171 -6.17 2.49 1.81
CA GLN A 171 -7.06 2.59 0.66
C GLN A 171 -8.48 2.10 0.94
N LEU A 172 -8.68 1.12 1.83
CA LEU A 172 -10.02 0.70 2.25
C LEU A 172 -10.72 1.72 3.17
N GLU A 173 -9.96 2.48 3.95
CA GLU A 173 -10.50 3.53 4.81
C GLU A 173 -10.75 4.84 4.05
N THR A 174 -10.15 5.00 2.87
CA THR A 174 -10.26 6.21 2.05
C THR A 174 -11.44 6.12 1.07
N PRO A 175 -12.52 6.91 1.25
CA PRO A 175 -13.77 6.73 0.48
C PRO A 175 -13.63 6.89 -1.03
N ARG A 176 -12.62 7.65 -1.50
CA ARG A 176 -12.37 7.92 -2.92
C ARG A 176 -11.36 6.97 -3.56
N SER A 177 -10.80 6.03 -2.82
CA SER A 177 -9.90 5.04 -3.40
C SER A 177 -10.63 4.18 -4.42
N ALA A 178 -9.90 3.77 -5.45
CA ALA A 178 -10.44 3.10 -6.63
C ALA A 178 -11.35 1.92 -6.28
N VAL A 179 -11.00 1.15 -5.25
CA VAL A 179 -11.77 0.02 -4.72
C VAL A 179 -13.23 0.35 -4.40
N HIS A 180 -13.53 1.58 -3.98
CA HIS A 180 -14.91 1.98 -3.67
C HIS A 180 -15.75 2.28 -4.91
N LEU A 181 -15.10 2.56 -6.03
CA LEU A 181 -15.69 2.91 -7.32
C LEU A 181 -15.85 1.69 -8.25
N LEU A 182 -15.29 0.54 -7.87
CA LEU A 182 -15.36 -0.68 -8.66
C LEU A 182 -16.71 -1.39 -8.54
N ASP A 183 -17.14 -1.98 -9.66
CA ASP A 183 -18.26 -2.91 -9.70
C ASP A 183 -17.87 -4.30 -9.16
N ALA A 184 -18.86 -5.17 -8.99
CA ALA A 184 -18.65 -6.52 -8.47
C ALA A 184 -17.68 -7.35 -9.31
N ARG A 185 -17.63 -7.14 -10.63
CA ARG A 185 -16.77 -7.90 -11.55
C ARG A 185 -15.32 -7.49 -11.41
N ALA A 186 -15.04 -6.19 -11.39
CA ALA A 186 -13.71 -5.65 -11.14
C ALA A 186 -13.22 -6.02 -9.73
N LEU A 187 -14.09 -5.95 -8.72
CA LEU A 187 -13.76 -6.39 -7.36
C LEU A 187 -13.51 -7.89 -7.26
N ALA A 188 -14.21 -8.73 -8.03
CA ALA A 188 -13.92 -10.17 -8.09
C ALA A 188 -12.54 -10.48 -8.68
N VAL A 189 -12.13 -9.73 -9.72
CA VAL A 189 -10.77 -9.82 -10.27
C VAL A 189 -9.74 -9.42 -9.21
N LEU A 190 -9.99 -8.33 -8.49
CA LEU A 190 -9.11 -7.87 -7.42
C LEU A 190 -9.00 -8.92 -6.30
N VAL A 191 -10.13 -9.40 -5.79
CA VAL A 191 -10.22 -10.45 -4.77
C VAL A 191 -9.48 -11.72 -5.20
N SER A 192 -9.54 -12.10 -6.48
CA SER A 192 -8.84 -13.29 -6.99
C SER A 192 -7.32 -13.22 -6.86
N ARG A 193 -6.76 -12.02 -6.71
CA ARG A 193 -5.30 -11.76 -6.70
C ARG A 193 -4.74 -11.32 -5.38
N LEU A 194 -5.61 -10.80 -4.52
CA LEU A 194 -5.25 -10.57 -3.13
C LEU A 194 -4.98 -11.90 -2.43
N ASP A 195 -4.12 -11.85 -1.43
CA ASP A 195 -4.03 -12.90 -0.43
C ASP A 195 -5.37 -13.01 0.32
N THR A 196 -5.48 -14.05 1.14
CA THR A 196 -6.75 -14.38 1.77
C THR A 196 -7.19 -13.31 2.78
N GLU A 197 -6.25 -12.72 3.52
CA GLU A 197 -6.56 -11.74 4.56
C GLU A 197 -7.07 -10.43 3.92
N SER A 198 -6.29 -9.85 3.01
CA SER A 198 -6.72 -8.62 2.29
C SER A 198 -8.01 -8.82 1.49
N ALA A 199 -8.22 -10.00 0.90
CA ALA A 199 -9.49 -10.32 0.25
C ALA A 199 -10.67 -10.30 1.23
N THR A 200 -10.51 -10.83 2.44
CA THR A 200 -11.58 -10.82 3.45
C THR A 200 -11.84 -9.44 4.04
N GLU A 201 -10.80 -8.63 4.22
CA GLU A 201 -10.91 -7.24 4.66
C GLU A 201 -11.71 -6.42 3.65
N LEU A 202 -11.38 -6.55 2.36
CA LEU A 202 -12.13 -5.90 1.29
C LEU A 202 -13.60 -6.30 1.29
N LEU A 203 -13.91 -7.61 1.35
CA LEU A 203 -15.31 -8.06 1.36
C LEU A 203 -16.07 -7.50 2.56
N THR A 204 -15.41 -7.44 3.72
CA THR A 204 -16.00 -6.85 4.93
C THR A 204 -16.25 -5.35 4.75
N ALA A 205 -15.28 -4.61 4.20
CA ALA A 205 -15.40 -3.18 3.95
C ALA A 205 -16.48 -2.81 2.92
N ARG A 206 -16.76 -3.69 1.94
CA ARG A 206 -17.84 -3.49 0.95
C ARG A 206 -19.23 -3.86 1.47
N GLY A 207 -19.31 -4.54 2.61
CA GLY A 207 -20.56 -4.98 3.21
C GLY A 207 -21.20 -6.19 2.49
N PRO A 208 -22.21 -6.81 3.12
CA PRO A 208 -22.68 -8.15 2.73
C PRO A 208 -23.33 -8.21 1.34
N ALA A 209 -24.05 -7.17 0.91
CA ALA A 209 -24.71 -7.14 -0.38
C ALA A 209 -23.71 -7.12 -1.55
N MET A 210 -22.75 -6.17 -1.53
CA MET A 210 -21.71 -6.10 -2.56
C MET A 210 -20.79 -7.32 -2.51
N ALA A 211 -20.42 -7.78 -1.31
CA ALA A 211 -19.63 -9.01 -1.17
C ALA A 211 -20.33 -10.25 -1.75
N ALA A 212 -21.66 -10.34 -1.64
CA ALA A 212 -22.44 -11.41 -2.25
C ALA A 212 -22.32 -11.39 -3.78
N ASP A 213 -22.43 -10.22 -4.40
CA ASP A 213 -22.27 -10.06 -5.85
C ASP A 213 -20.84 -10.36 -6.30
N ILE A 214 -19.83 -9.90 -5.57
CA ILE A 214 -18.42 -10.23 -5.83
C ILE A 214 -18.22 -11.75 -5.84
N VAL A 215 -18.71 -12.45 -4.82
CA VAL A 215 -18.56 -13.90 -4.71
C VAL A 215 -19.34 -14.64 -5.81
N ARG A 216 -20.51 -14.12 -6.22
CA ARG A 216 -21.32 -14.70 -7.31
C ARG A 216 -20.60 -14.64 -8.66
N VAL A 217 -19.92 -13.55 -8.96
CA VAL A 217 -19.19 -13.38 -10.24
C VAL A 217 -17.73 -13.87 -10.18
N SER A 218 -17.27 -14.30 -9.00
CA SER A 218 -15.95 -14.90 -8.80
C SER A 218 -15.91 -16.37 -9.21
N HIS A 219 -14.71 -16.86 -9.52
CA HIS A 219 -14.50 -18.30 -9.67
C HIS A 219 -14.83 -19.04 -8.36
N PRO A 220 -15.49 -20.22 -8.38
CA PRO A 220 -15.94 -20.89 -7.15
C PRO A 220 -14.83 -21.23 -6.17
N VAL A 221 -13.60 -21.46 -6.64
CA VAL A 221 -12.43 -21.68 -5.76
C VAL A 221 -12.08 -20.41 -4.99
N VAL A 222 -12.16 -19.24 -5.64
CA VAL A 222 -11.90 -17.94 -4.99
C VAL A 222 -12.99 -17.64 -3.98
N GLY A 223 -14.27 -17.82 -4.36
CA GLY A 223 -15.40 -17.64 -3.45
C GLY A 223 -15.34 -18.54 -2.23
N GLU A 224 -14.92 -19.80 -2.40
CA GLU A 224 -14.77 -20.73 -1.27
C GLU A 224 -13.60 -20.32 -0.37
N ARG A 225 -12.46 -19.95 -0.95
CA ARG A 225 -11.27 -19.48 -0.22
C ARG A 225 -11.63 -18.33 0.72
N VAL A 226 -12.32 -17.30 0.21
CA VAL A 226 -12.65 -16.10 0.99
C VAL A 226 -13.78 -16.34 1.98
N LEU A 227 -14.85 -17.05 1.59
CA LEU A 227 -15.97 -17.33 2.50
C LEU A 227 -15.56 -18.21 3.69
N ARG A 228 -14.61 -19.15 3.50
CA ARG A 228 -14.09 -19.99 4.59
C ARG A 228 -13.11 -19.27 5.51
N ALA A 229 -12.51 -18.17 5.06
CA ALA A 229 -11.58 -17.39 5.85
C ALA A 229 -12.27 -16.33 6.70
N LEU A 230 -13.47 -15.91 6.30
CA LEU A 230 -14.30 -14.98 7.06
C LEU A 230 -14.82 -15.60 8.37
N PRO A 231 -15.10 -14.77 9.40
CA PRO A 231 -15.88 -15.20 10.54
C PRO A 231 -17.23 -15.78 10.10
N ASP A 232 -17.68 -16.86 10.74
CA ASP A 232 -18.91 -17.58 10.36
C ASP A 232 -20.14 -16.65 10.24
N ALA A 233 -20.26 -15.69 11.15
CA ALA A 233 -21.34 -14.70 11.12
C ALA A 233 -21.31 -13.82 9.86
N THR A 234 -20.13 -13.32 9.48
CA THR A 234 -19.94 -12.48 8.29
C THR A 234 -20.16 -13.30 7.02
N ALA A 235 -19.61 -14.51 6.95
CA ALA A 235 -19.83 -15.41 5.81
C ALA A 235 -21.31 -15.75 5.64
N ALA A 236 -22.03 -16.00 6.74
CA ALA A 236 -23.46 -16.28 6.72
C ALA A 236 -24.28 -15.07 6.20
N GLN A 237 -23.93 -13.85 6.61
CA GLN A 237 -24.58 -12.63 6.12
C GLN A 237 -24.38 -12.44 4.61
N ILE A 238 -23.16 -12.64 4.12
CA ILE A 238 -22.86 -12.56 2.69
C ILE A 238 -23.65 -13.61 1.91
N VAL A 239 -23.66 -14.86 2.37
CA VAL A 239 -24.41 -15.94 1.72
C VAL A 239 -25.92 -15.69 1.77
N ALA A 240 -26.44 -15.08 2.84
CA ALA A 240 -27.85 -14.71 2.98
C ALA A 240 -28.27 -13.56 2.05
N ALA A 241 -27.35 -12.67 1.69
CA ALA A 241 -27.60 -11.58 0.74
C ALA A 241 -27.63 -12.04 -0.74
N MET A 242 -27.26 -13.29 -1.03
CA MET A 242 -27.33 -13.85 -2.39
C MET A 242 -28.76 -14.27 -2.77
N PRO A 243 -29.09 -14.34 -4.07
CA PRO A 243 -30.29 -15.03 -4.54
C PRO A 243 -30.37 -16.47 -4.03
N ALA A 244 -31.58 -16.95 -3.76
CA ALA A 244 -31.83 -18.18 -3.02
C ALA A 244 -31.11 -19.42 -3.57
N GLU A 245 -31.00 -19.54 -4.90
CA GLU A 245 -30.26 -20.64 -5.54
C GLU A 245 -28.77 -20.63 -5.17
N HIS A 246 -28.13 -19.47 -5.26
CA HIS A 246 -26.72 -19.30 -4.94
C HIS A 246 -26.46 -19.50 -3.45
N ALA A 247 -27.34 -18.95 -2.60
CA ALA A 247 -27.27 -19.13 -1.16
C ALA A 247 -27.32 -20.62 -0.78
N ARG A 248 -28.24 -21.40 -1.37
CA ARG A 248 -28.33 -22.85 -1.16
C ARG A 248 -27.06 -23.58 -1.60
N HIS A 249 -26.52 -23.25 -2.79
CA HIS A 249 -25.27 -23.82 -3.28
C HIS A 249 -24.12 -23.59 -2.29
N TRP A 250 -23.93 -22.35 -1.83
CA TRP A 250 -22.83 -22.00 -0.93
C TRP A 250 -22.99 -22.59 0.47
N ARG A 251 -24.21 -22.61 1.04
CA ARG A 251 -24.45 -23.28 2.34
C ARG A 251 -24.03 -24.74 2.32
N ARG A 252 -24.43 -25.49 1.27
CA ARG A 252 -24.04 -26.89 1.08
C ARG A 252 -22.53 -27.06 0.88
N ARG A 253 -21.91 -26.16 0.12
CA ARG A 253 -20.47 -26.21 -0.14
C ARG A 253 -19.66 -25.96 1.13
N LEU A 254 -20.07 -24.97 1.93
CA LEU A 254 -19.39 -24.62 3.17
C LEU A 254 -19.60 -25.65 4.29
N SER A 255 -20.77 -26.30 4.35
CA SER A 255 -21.06 -27.39 5.29
C SER A 255 -20.27 -28.67 4.99
N SER A 256 -19.80 -28.83 3.75
CA SER A 256 -18.95 -29.95 3.37
C SER A 256 -17.53 -29.72 3.88
N ALA A 257 -16.90 -30.75 4.46
CA ALA A 257 -15.48 -30.72 4.82
C ALA A 257 -14.65 -30.32 3.57
N PRO A 258 -13.59 -29.50 3.72
CA PRO A 258 -12.79 -29.09 2.57
C PRO A 258 -12.34 -30.31 1.77
N ALA A 259 -12.31 -30.24 0.44
CA ALA A 259 -11.65 -31.28 -0.34
C ALA A 259 -10.13 -31.17 -0.08
N TRP A 260 -9.65 -31.90 0.93
CA TRP A 260 -8.27 -31.87 1.40
C TRP A 260 -7.32 -32.49 0.35
N ARG A 261 -6.66 -31.66 -0.46
CA ARG A 261 -5.38 -32.05 -1.10
C ARG A 261 -4.21 -31.73 -0.15
N GLY A 262 -4.05 -32.58 0.86
CA GLY A 262 -2.73 -32.99 1.36
C GLY A 262 -1.82 -32.01 2.13
N ARG A 263 -2.23 -30.80 2.53
CA ARG A 263 -1.40 -29.97 3.44
C ARG A 263 -2.23 -29.27 4.52
N ARG A 264 -1.85 -29.51 5.79
CA ARG A 264 -2.41 -28.88 6.98
C ARG A 264 -2.14 -27.37 6.94
N PHE A 265 -3.18 -26.57 6.70
CA PHE A 265 -3.21 -25.25 7.31
C PHE A 265 -3.55 -25.47 8.78
N LEU A 266 -2.54 -25.30 9.64
CA LEU A 266 -2.79 -24.98 11.04
C LEU A 266 -3.72 -23.78 11.04
N ARG A 267 -4.86 -23.89 11.71
CA ARG A 267 -5.58 -22.71 12.20
C ARG A 267 -4.57 -21.95 13.05
N SER A 268 -3.86 -20.98 12.47
CA SER A 268 -3.00 -20.08 13.22
C SER A 268 -3.89 -19.10 13.98
N ARG A 269 -4.55 -19.61 15.01
CA ARG A 269 -4.84 -18.78 16.17
C ARG A 269 -3.47 -18.54 16.82
N VAL A 270 -3.08 -17.27 16.90
CA VAL A 270 -1.94 -16.74 17.67
C VAL A 270 -0.56 -17.00 17.05
N TRP A 271 0.05 -15.94 16.50
CA TRP A 271 1.51 -15.79 16.55
C TRP A 271 1.85 -14.88 17.72
N PRO A 272 2.66 -15.29 18.70
CA PRO A 272 3.04 -14.42 19.80
C PRO A 272 3.96 -13.31 19.27
N ARG A 273 3.53 -12.07 19.45
CA ARG A 273 4.38 -10.88 19.33
C ARG A 273 5.58 -11.07 20.26
N ARG A 274 6.80 -11.12 19.70
CA ARG A 274 8.03 -11.01 20.49
C ARG A 274 8.04 -9.62 21.13
N ARG A 275 7.61 -9.54 22.39
CA ARG A 275 7.92 -8.40 23.25
C ARG A 275 9.41 -8.46 23.54
N HIS A 276 10.18 -7.52 22.99
CA HIS A 276 11.50 -7.21 23.54
C HIS A 276 11.28 -6.72 24.98
N ARG A 277 11.68 -7.53 25.96
CA ARG A 277 11.92 -7.03 27.33
C ARG A 277 13.23 -6.23 27.29
N PRO A 278 13.26 -5.00 27.84
CA PRO A 278 14.53 -4.36 28.13
C PRO A 278 15.26 -5.19 29.21
N ARG A 279 16.56 -5.45 29.00
CA ARG A 279 17.45 -5.94 30.04
C ARG A 279 17.57 -4.82 31.06
N THR A 280 16.91 -4.96 32.21
CA THR A 280 17.31 -4.23 33.42
C THR A 280 18.63 -4.82 33.89
N GLU A 281 19.68 -4.01 33.80
CA GLU A 281 20.83 -4.09 34.67
C GLU A 281 20.36 -3.85 36.11
N ALA A 282 20.72 -4.75 37.02
CA ALA A 282 20.85 -4.49 38.44
C ALA A 282 21.80 -5.56 39.00
N GLY A 283 22.98 -5.11 39.43
CA GLY A 283 24.02 -5.97 39.94
C GLY A 283 23.78 -6.46 41.37
N ALA A 284 24.46 -7.56 41.68
CA ALA A 284 25.27 -7.79 42.87
C ALA A 284 26.26 -8.91 42.52
#